data_AF-A0A6I4IDM0-F1
#
_entry.id   AF-A0A6I4IDM0-F1
#
_cell.length_a   1.000
_cell.length_b   1.000
_cell.length_c   1.000
_cell.angle_alpha   90.00
_cell.angle_beta   90.00
_cell.angle_gamma   90.00
#
_symmetry.space_group_name_H-M   'P 1'
#
loop_
_entity.id
_entity.type
_entity.pdbx_description
1 polymer ?
#
loop_
_entity_poly.entity_id
_entity_poly.type
_entity_poly.pdbx_seq_one_letter_code
_entity_poly.pdbx_strand_id
1 'polypeptide(L)'
;MITNKMRICHLLFLSLLFISCKRDLSSSKQKSERKLSQDSLRILRTQELAEAKEDHTIYSAVVLSKDTIILLRRPVGLEYSTNGGKTWQWIAKSIFRVDELTVDNKGIWWALKRWKGIHEASDCSMYKSTDKGKTWKKYTFNTSVFFPYHFYSKPHQKLAISTHFENTVYQLSGTNPRRNWQFIKKQPNDNQIDTVSTGNYFIHDSGYDDALCVKRDNKAIDTLIRFTKADLIYYIEQKDNELFVAGPDKDGRDLYFAVIKKEKIQKEFTIPGGEKMQKSSLVNIIITGSSGAYVYKNNKVTPIYK
;
A
#
# COMPACT_ATOMS: atom_id res chain seq x y z
N MET A 1 28.41 -60.18 34.48
CA MET A 1 27.60 -61.29 33.95
C MET A 1 27.08 -60.89 32.56
N ILE A 2 27.25 -61.77 31.57
CA ILE A 2 26.41 -61.98 30.35
C ILE A 2 25.87 -60.70 29.67
N THR A 3 26.36 -60.14 28.54
CA THR A 3 26.90 -60.60 27.22
C THR A 3 25.90 -61.23 26.23
N ASN A 4 25.72 -60.54 25.09
CA ASN A 4 25.22 -61.03 23.79
C ASN A 4 25.59 -59.99 22.69
N LYS A 5 25.86 -60.22 21.40
CA LYS A 5 25.80 -61.39 20.46
C LYS A 5 24.37 -61.86 20.13
N MET A 6 23.98 -62.23 18.91
CA MET A 6 24.57 -62.22 17.54
C MET A 6 23.37 -62.15 16.53
N ARG A 7 23.46 -62.04 15.19
CA ARG A 7 24.57 -62.17 14.23
C ARG A 7 24.34 -61.31 12.95
N ILE A 8 25.39 -61.21 12.15
CA ILE A 8 25.49 -60.82 10.73
C ILE A 8 24.62 -61.69 9.81
N CYS A 9 24.08 -61.12 8.73
CA CYS A 9 23.87 -61.80 7.44
C CYS A 9 24.15 -60.85 6.25
N HIS A 10 25.13 -61.18 5.42
CA HIS A 10 25.28 -60.64 4.06
C HIS A 10 24.42 -61.45 3.09
N LEU A 11 23.94 -60.84 1.99
CA LEU A 11 23.74 -61.54 0.71
C LEU A 11 23.62 -60.54 -0.48
N LEU A 12 24.49 -60.77 -1.47
CA LEU A 12 24.34 -60.53 -2.92
C LEU A 12 24.16 -59.11 -3.51
N PHE A 13 25.32 -58.58 -3.96
CA PHE A 13 25.52 -58.16 -5.36
C PHE A 13 24.70 -58.99 -6.38
N LEU A 14 24.02 -58.36 -7.34
CA LEU A 14 24.41 -58.23 -8.78
C LEU A 14 23.26 -57.63 -9.64
N SER A 15 23.62 -57.04 -10.79
CA SER A 15 22.72 -56.65 -11.92
C SER A 15 21.81 -55.41 -11.67
N LEU A 16 21.61 -54.45 -12.59
CA LEU A 16 22.20 -54.22 -13.93
C LEU A 16 22.65 -52.75 -14.11
N LEU A 17 23.80 -52.56 -14.78
CA LEU A 17 24.20 -51.29 -15.36
C LEU A 17 23.39 -51.00 -16.63
N PHE A 18 22.20 -50.43 -16.49
CA PHE A 18 21.57 -49.71 -17.60
C PHE A 18 22.08 -48.28 -17.65
N ILE A 19 23.22 -48.09 -18.33
CA ILE A 19 23.68 -46.76 -18.78
C ILE A 19 22.69 -46.28 -19.85
N SER A 20 21.57 -45.72 -19.39
CA SER A 20 20.57 -45.14 -20.26
C SER A 20 21.07 -43.79 -20.77
N CYS A 21 21.74 -43.80 -21.93
CA CYS A 21 22.06 -42.60 -22.70
C CYS A 21 20.78 -41.94 -23.26
N LYS A 22 19.91 -41.43 -22.37
CA LYS A 22 18.85 -40.49 -22.75
C LYS A 22 19.50 -39.16 -23.11
N ARG A 23 19.77 -38.98 -24.41
CA ARG A 23 20.26 -37.72 -24.98
C ARG A 23 19.27 -36.59 -24.66
N ASP A 24 19.79 -35.43 -24.21
CA ASP A 24 19.06 -34.24 -23.75
C ASP A 24 18.26 -33.48 -24.84
N LEU A 25 17.29 -34.17 -25.46
CA LEU A 25 16.36 -33.57 -26.44
C LEU A 25 15.25 -32.72 -25.79
N SER A 26 15.14 -32.68 -24.46
CA SER A 26 14.19 -31.84 -23.72
C SER A 26 14.66 -30.38 -23.55
N SER A 27 15.97 -30.14 -23.60
CA SER A 27 16.55 -28.83 -23.23
C SER A 27 16.29 -27.72 -24.26
N SER A 28 16.03 -28.06 -25.53
CA SER A 28 15.75 -27.09 -26.61
C SER A 28 14.29 -26.62 -26.60
N LYS A 29 13.32 -27.53 -26.52
CA LYS A 29 11.88 -27.19 -26.44
C LYS A 29 11.56 -26.34 -25.20
N GLN A 30 12.11 -26.70 -24.04
CA GLN A 30 11.91 -25.91 -22.82
C GLN A 30 12.53 -24.50 -22.91
N LYS A 31 13.59 -24.30 -23.72
CA LYS A 31 14.15 -22.98 -24.00
C LYS A 31 13.29 -22.17 -24.99
N SER A 32 12.70 -22.78 -26.02
CA SER A 32 11.80 -22.07 -26.93
C SER A 32 10.51 -21.63 -26.25
N GLU A 33 9.90 -22.48 -25.44
CA GLU A 33 8.68 -22.14 -24.68
C GLU A 33 8.93 -21.02 -23.66
N ARG A 34 10.06 -21.06 -22.94
CA ARG A 34 10.49 -19.98 -22.03
C ARG A 34 10.83 -18.67 -22.74
N LYS A 35 11.26 -18.71 -24.01
CA LYS A 35 11.52 -17.49 -24.78
C LYS A 35 10.22 -16.86 -25.28
N LEU A 36 9.30 -17.68 -25.80
CA LEU A 36 7.98 -17.24 -26.24
C LEU A 36 7.22 -16.52 -25.10
N SER A 37 7.30 -17.04 -23.87
CA SER A 37 6.66 -16.38 -22.72
C SER A 37 7.30 -15.05 -22.32
N GLN A 38 8.61 -14.86 -22.49
CA GLN A 38 9.28 -13.59 -22.18
C GLN A 38 8.91 -12.47 -23.16
N ASP A 39 8.82 -12.76 -24.45
CA ASP A 39 8.46 -11.75 -25.45
C ASP A 39 6.95 -11.43 -25.38
N SER A 40 6.08 -12.40 -25.12
CA SER A 40 4.66 -12.14 -24.81
C SER A 40 4.49 -11.26 -23.56
N LEU A 41 5.25 -11.51 -22.48
CA LEU A 41 5.25 -10.66 -21.29
C LEU A 41 5.74 -9.22 -21.57
N ARG A 42 6.66 -9.03 -22.53
CA ARG A 42 7.10 -7.70 -22.96
C ARG A 42 6.03 -6.96 -23.76
N ILE A 43 5.33 -7.66 -24.65
CA ILE A 43 4.23 -7.10 -25.44
C ILE A 43 3.08 -6.68 -24.51
N LEU A 44 2.62 -7.60 -23.66
CA LEU A 44 1.58 -7.32 -22.65
C LEU A 44 1.96 -6.12 -21.79
N ARG A 45 3.19 -6.08 -21.26
CA ARG A 45 3.68 -4.93 -20.47
C ARG A 45 3.71 -3.63 -21.26
N THR A 46 4.03 -3.68 -22.55
CA THR A 46 4.08 -2.48 -23.41
C THR A 46 2.67 -1.94 -23.66
N GLN A 47 1.69 -2.84 -23.82
CA GLN A 47 0.27 -2.52 -23.93
C GLN A 47 -0.28 -1.98 -22.60
N GLU A 48 -0.05 -2.67 -21.47
CA GLU A 48 -0.38 -2.18 -20.12
C GLU A 48 0.18 -0.77 -19.90
N LEU A 49 1.45 -0.52 -20.27
CA LEU A 49 2.10 0.80 -20.16
C LEU A 49 1.59 1.85 -21.19
N ALA A 50 0.84 1.45 -22.20
CA ALA A 50 0.20 2.34 -23.15
C ALA A 50 -1.20 2.72 -22.66
N GLU A 51 -2.05 1.72 -22.39
CA GLU A 51 -3.38 1.87 -21.77
C GLU A 51 -3.28 2.71 -20.48
N ALA A 52 -2.30 2.40 -19.64
CA ALA A 52 -2.04 3.12 -18.41
C ALA A 52 -1.57 4.58 -18.54
N LYS A 53 -1.21 5.06 -19.73
CA LYS A 53 -0.97 6.50 -19.92
C LYS A 53 -2.28 7.24 -20.04
N GLU A 54 -3.24 6.63 -20.74
CA GLU A 54 -4.61 7.11 -20.95
C GLU A 54 -5.50 6.87 -19.71
N ASP A 55 -5.23 5.84 -18.89
CA ASP A 55 -5.91 5.62 -17.61
C ASP A 55 -5.40 6.56 -16.52
N HIS A 56 -6.07 7.71 -16.36
CA HIS A 56 -5.73 8.74 -15.37
C HIS A 56 -5.92 8.31 -13.90
N THR A 57 -6.27 7.05 -13.61
CA THR A 57 -6.44 6.53 -12.25
C THR A 57 -5.18 6.67 -11.41
N ILE A 58 -5.30 7.42 -10.31
CA ILE A 58 -4.29 7.54 -9.28
C ILE A 58 -4.77 6.76 -8.05
N TYR A 59 -4.04 5.71 -7.68
CA TYR A 59 -4.38 4.90 -6.50
C TYR A 59 -4.04 5.62 -5.18
N SER A 60 -3.03 6.50 -5.21
CA SER A 60 -2.42 7.10 -4.02
C SER A 60 -1.47 8.23 -4.38
N ALA A 61 -1.25 9.16 -3.45
CA ALA A 61 -0.28 10.25 -3.57
C ALA A 61 0.51 10.47 -2.27
N VAL A 62 1.84 10.55 -2.40
CA VAL A 62 2.76 10.82 -1.29
C VAL A 62 3.42 12.17 -1.50
N VAL A 63 3.24 13.08 -0.52
CA VAL A 63 3.84 14.41 -0.53
C VAL A 63 5.10 14.41 0.32
N LEU A 64 6.25 14.66 -0.30
CA LEU A 64 7.56 14.71 0.35
C LEU A 64 7.96 16.12 0.78
N SER A 65 7.41 17.15 0.13
CA SER A 65 7.64 18.56 0.45
C SER A 65 6.48 19.40 -0.12
N LYS A 66 6.51 20.72 0.07
CA LYS A 66 5.55 21.65 -0.55
C LYS A 66 5.40 21.45 -2.06
N ASP A 67 6.52 21.18 -2.74
CA ASP A 67 6.62 21.16 -4.20
C ASP A 67 6.88 19.74 -4.75
N THR A 68 7.28 18.78 -3.90
CA THR A 68 7.55 17.39 -4.29
C THR A 68 6.38 16.47 -3.95
N ILE A 69 5.71 15.96 -4.99
CA ILE A 69 4.56 15.04 -4.90
C ILE A 69 4.88 13.80 -5.74
N ILE A 70 4.49 12.61 -5.28
CA ILE A 70 4.64 11.35 -6.00
C ILE A 70 3.25 10.72 -6.12
N LEU A 71 2.87 10.28 -7.32
CA LEU A 71 1.64 9.55 -7.58
C LEU A 71 1.93 8.07 -7.80
N LEU A 72 1.10 7.22 -7.22
CA LEU A 72 1.14 5.77 -7.35
C LEU A 72 0.05 5.38 -8.35
N ARG A 73 0.44 4.94 -9.54
CA ARG A 73 -0.47 4.44 -10.57
C ARG A 73 -0.39 2.91 -10.61
N ARG A 74 -1.55 2.23 -10.57
CA ARG A 74 -1.62 0.77 -10.66
C ARG A 74 -2.16 0.36 -12.02
N PRO A 75 -1.62 -0.69 -12.66
CA PRO A 75 -0.45 -1.51 -12.28
C PRO A 75 0.91 -0.85 -12.62
N VAL A 76 0.86 0.34 -13.21
CA VAL A 76 1.90 1.04 -13.99
C VAL A 76 3.23 1.32 -13.30
N GLY A 77 3.19 1.85 -12.06
CA GLY A 77 4.35 2.31 -11.33
C GLY A 77 4.20 3.72 -10.73
N LEU A 78 5.26 4.53 -10.81
CA LEU A 78 5.40 5.79 -10.07
C LEU A 78 5.72 6.99 -10.97
N GLU A 79 4.98 8.07 -10.76
CA GLU A 79 5.26 9.41 -11.29
C GLU A 79 5.57 10.39 -10.17
N TYR A 80 6.37 11.43 -10.43
CA TYR A 80 6.63 12.50 -9.48
C TYR A 80 6.63 13.87 -10.14
N SER A 81 6.34 14.88 -9.32
CA SER A 81 6.46 16.29 -9.63
C SER A 81 7.38 16.93 -8.59
N THR A 82 8.14 17.96 -9.00
CA THR A 82 8.99 18.79 -8.13
C THR A 82 8.58 20.27 -8.14
N ASN A 83 7.42 20.59 -8.73
CA ASN A 83 6.89 21.93 -8.86
C ASN A 83 5.40 22.03 -8.47
N GLY A 84 4.97 21.19 -7.53
CA GLY A 84 3.62 21.19 -6.97
C GLY A 84 2.54 20.64 -7.90
N GLY A 85 2.90 19.74 -8.82
CA GLY A 85 1.99 19.12 -9.78
C GLY A 85 1.84 19.83 -11.13
N LYS A 86 2.67 20.84 -11.42
CA LYS A 86 2.61 21.53 -12.74
C LYS A 86 3.16 20.67 -13.88
N THR A 87 4.17 19.85 -13.60
CA THR A 87 4.75 18.89 -14.55
C THR A 87 5.04 17.58 -13.84
N TRP A 88 4.85 16.47 -14.55
CA TRP A 88 5.02 15.12 -14.05
C TRP A 88 6.09 14.36 -14.84
N GLN A 89 6.82 13.49 -14.15
CA GLN A 89 7.86 12.65 -14.73
C GLN A 89 7.74 11.23 -14.17
N TRP A 90 7.89 10.24 -15.03
CA TRP A 90 7.98 8.84 -14.62
C TRP A 90 9.33 8.54 -13.98
N ILE A 91 9.32 8.02 -12.75
CA ILE A 91 10.53 7.55 -12.06
C ILE A 91 10.67 6.04 -12.08
N ALA A 92 9.56 5.29 -12.16
CA ALA A 92 9.62 3.84 -12.26
C ALA A 92 8.44 3.27 -13.04
N LYS A 93 8.67 2.91 -14.32
CA LYS A 93 7.68 2.27 -15.22
C LYS A 93 7.65 0.74 -15.11
N SER A 94 8.07 0.19 -13.97
CA SER A 94 8.35 -1.25 -13.87
C SER A 94 8.23 -1.88 -12.48
N ILE A 95 7.85 -1.12 -11.45
CA ILE A 95 7.53 -1.69 -10.14
C ILE A 95 6.09 -2.21 -10.22
N PHE A 96 5.91 -3.52 -10.15
CA PHE A 96 4.59 -4.12 -10.03
C PHE A 96 3.94 -3.68 -8.71
N ARG A 97 2.67 -3.22 -8.80
CA ARG A 97 1.74 -2.92 -7.68
C ARG A 97 2.45 -2.42 -6.40
N VAL A 98 2.55 -1.11 -6.28
CA VAL A 98 2.85 -0.47 -4.99
C VAL A 98 1.54 -0.18 -4.26
N ASP A 99 1.45 -0.62 -3.00
CA ASP A 99 0.33 -0.32 -2.12
C ASP A 99 0.58 0.92 -1.26
N GLU A 100 1.81 1.14 -0.78
CA GLU A 100 2.22 2.37 -0.09
C GLU A 100 3.65 2.77 -0.43
N LEU A 101 3.99 4.04 -0.23
CA LEU A 101 5.32 4.59 -0.44
C LEU A 101 5.67 5.57 0.69
N THR A 102 6.93 5.60 1.11
CA THR A 102 7.48 6.64 2.00
C THR A 102 8.96 6.88 1.69
N VAL A 103 9.52 7.92 2.30
CA VAL A 103 10.96 8.20 2.29
C VAL A 103 11.41 8.30 3.74
N ASP A 104 12.51 7.65 4.11
CA ASP A 104 13.02 7.70 5.49
C ASP A 104 13.90 8.93 5.75
N ASN A 105 14.31 9.10 7.01
CA ASN A 105 15.18 10.19 7.46
C ASN A 105 16.61 10.18 6.87
N LYS A 106 16.94 9.21 6.01
CA LYS A 106 18.20 9.13 5.25
C LYS A 106 17.98 9.37 3.75
N GLY A 107 16.76 9.76 3.35
CA GLY A 107 16.39 9.95 1.95
C GLY A 107 16.22 8.65 1.16
N ILE A 108 16.15 7.49 1.83
CA ILE A 108 15.92 6.19 1.18
C ILE A 108 14.42 6.04 0.92
N TRP A 109 14.08 5.66 -0.30
CA TRP A 109 12.71 5.45 -0.73
C TRP A 109 12.30 4.00 -0.44
N TRP A 110 11.14 3.84 0.18
CA TRP A 110 10.59 2.56 0.60
C TRP A 110 9.18 2.41 0.06
N ALA A 111 8.96 1.41 -0.79
CA ALA A 111 7.64 1.08 -1.34
C ALA A 111 7.19 -0.28 -0.80
N LEU A 112 5.92 -0.42 -0.41
CA LEU A 112 5.34 -1.63 0.15
C LEU A 112 4.30 -2.19 -0.83
N LYS A 113 4.43 -3.49 -1.17
CA LYS A 113 3.37 -4.31 -1.77
C LYS A 113 2.81 -5.24 -0.70
N ARG A 114 1.48 -5.34 -0.61
CA ARG A 114 0.78 -6.24 0.33
C ARG A 114 -0.48 -6.85 -0.28
N TRP A 115 -0.68 -8.12 0.02
CA TRP A 115 -1.89 -8.88 -0.29
C TRP A 115 -2.24 -9.74 0.93
N LYS A 116 -3.29 -9.37 1.65
CA LYS A 116 -3.93 -10.26 2.63
C LYS A 116 -4.77 -11.23 1.80
N GLY A 117 -4.22 -12.40 1.52
CA GLY A 117 -4.84 -13.37 0.62
C GLY A 117 -6.22 -13.80 1.12
N ILE A 118 -7.20 -13.74 0.22
CA ILE A 118 -8.59 -14.19 0.47
C ILE A 118 -8.79 -15.59 -0.13
N HIS A 119 -8.30 -15.79 -1.37
CA HIS A 119 -8.34 -17.08 -2.08
C HIS A 119 -6.93 -17.62 -2.41
N GLU A 120 -5.89 -16.81 -2.24
CA GLU A 120 -4.48 -17.19 -2.39
C GLU A 120 -3.71 -17.05 -1.06
N ALA A 121 -2.44 -17.46 -1.06
CA ALA A 121 -1.54 -17.16 0.05
C ALA A 121 -1.30 -15.64 0.17
N SER A 122 -1.14 -15.15 1.40
CA SER A 122 -0.76 -13.76 1.65
C SER A 122 0.67 -13.47 1.16
N ASP A 123 0.86 -12.39 0.40
CA ASP A 123 2.17 -11.90 -0.07
C ASP A 123 2.48 -10.53 0.52
N CYS A 124 3.73 -10.34 0.91
CA CYS A 124 4.26 -9.03 1.29
C CYS A 124 5.68 -8.87 0.74
N SER A 125 5.92 -7.74 0.10
CA SER A 125 7.22 -7.37 -0.45
C SER A 125 7.48 -5.89 -0.23
N MET A 126 8.62 -5.55 0.37
CA MET A 126 9.08 -4.16 0.42
C MET A 126 10.20 -3.95 -0.59
N TYR A 127 10.21 -2.78 -1.21
CA TYR A 127 11.19 -2.37 -2.20
C TYR A 127 11.97 -1.17 -1.66
N LYS A 128 13.29 -1.18 -1.85
CA LYS A 128 14.20 -0.12 -1.43
C LYS A 128 14.84 0.53 -2.64
N SER A 129 14.82 1.86 -2.70
CA SER A 129 15.61 2.65 -3.64
C SER A 129 16.48 3.66 -2.89
N THR A 130 17.74 3.77 -3.30
CA THR A 130 18.70 4.76 -2.80
C THR A 130 19.02 5.86 -3.82
N ASP A 131 18.29 5.88 -4.94
CA ASP A 131 18.54 6.72 -6.12
C ASP A 131 17.28 7.49 -6.57
N LYS A 132 16.39 7.80 -5.62
CA LYS A 132 15.12 8.52 -5.82
C LYS A 132 14.14 7.80 -6.76
N GLY A 133 14.07 6.48 -6.62
CA GLY A 133 13.12 5.62 -7.33
C GLY A 133 13.57 5.15 -8.71
N LYS A 134 14.80 5.40 -9.15
CA LYS A 134 15.30 4.94 -10.46
C LYS A 134 15.54 3.41 -10.48
N THR A 135 16.09 2.85 -9.41
CA THR A 135 16.30 1.41 -9.26
C THR A 135 15.81 0.91 -7.90
N TRP A 136 15.35 -0.34 -7.87
CA TRP A 136 14.69 -0.91 -6.69
C TRP A 136 15.19 -2.30 -6.35
N LYS A 137 15.56 -2.51 -5.09
CA LYS A 137 15.87 -3.82 -4.53
C LYS A 137 14.65 -4.38 -3.78
N LYS A 138 14.13 -5.52 -4.24
CA LYS A 138 12.97 -6.21 -3.65
C LYS A 138 13.38 -7.06 -2.44
N TYR A 139 12.54 -7.06 -1.42
CA TYR A 139 12.62 -7.89 -0.22
C TYR A 139 11.26 -8.52 0.06
N THR A 140 11.06 -9.78 -0.34
CA THR A 140 9.87 -10.58 0.05
C THR A 140 9.97 -11.00 1.52
N PHE A 141 8.84 -11.06 2.21
CA PHE A 141 8.68 -11.48 3.61
C PHE A 141 7.99 -12.85 3.72
N ASN A 142 8.20 -13.55 4.84
CA ASN A 142 7.32 -14.66 5.22
C ASN A 142 6.16 -14.10 6.06
N THR A 143 4.98 -13.97 5.45
CA THR A 143 3.81 -13.31 6.05
C THR A 143 3.23 -14.04 7.26
N SER A 144 3.51 -15.33 7.46
CA SER A 144 3.10 -16.04 8.69
C SER A 144 3.97 -15.73 9.91
N VAL A 145 5.16 -15.14 9.70
CA VAL A 145 6.09 -14.74 10.76
C VAL A 145 6.11 -13.22 10.92
N PHE A 146 6.08 -12.49 9.81
CA PHE A 146 6.15 -11.03 9.81
C PHE A 146 5.43 -10.48 8.58
N PHE A 147 4.29 -9.82 8.79
CA PHE A 147 3.49 -9.21 7.72
C PHE A 147 3.46 -7.68 7.87
N PRO A 148 4.45 -6.95 7.30
CA PRO A 148 4.38 -5.50 7.13
C PRO A 148 3.09 -5.08 6.43
N TYR A 149 2.32 -4.19 7.06
CA TYR A 149 1.00 -3.80 6.55
C TYR A 149 0.91 -2.31 6.23
N HIS A 150 1.35 -1.40 7.10
CA HIS A 150 1.40 0.03 6.78
C HIS A 150 2.74 0.66 7.14
N PHE A 151 3.13 1.72 6.45
CA PHE A 151 4.16 2.64 6.95
C PHE A 151 3.59 3.48 8.10
N TYR A 152 4.09 3.24 9.31
CA TYR A 152 3.76 4.01 10.50
C TYR A 152 4.46 5.38 10.52
N SER A 153 5.70 5.41 10.01
CA SER A 153 6.51 6.64 9.91
C SER A 153 6.02 7.56 8.78
N LYS A 154 5.86 8.86 9.08
CA LYS A 154 5.67 9.91 8.07
C LYS A 154 6.95 10.07 7.21
N PRO A 155 6.88 10.66 6.01
CA PRO A 155 8.07 10.96 5.21
C PRO A 155 9.15 11.72 6.00
N HIS A 156 10.40 11.40 5.72
CA HIS A 156 11.63 11.89 6.37
C HIS A 156 11.78 11.53 7.86
N GLN A 157 10.98 10.61 8.40
CA GLN A 157 11.17 10.02 9.73
C GLN A 157 11.96 8.70 9.66
N LYS A 158 12.46 8.20 10.80
CA LYS A 158 13.05 6.84 10.85
C LYS A 158 11.98 5.83 10.43
N LEU A 159 12.31 4.94 9.49
CA LEU A 159 11.35 4.00 8.92
C LEU A 159 10.70 3.14 10.02
N ALA A 160 9.39 3.21 10.13
CA ALA A 160 8.58 2.37 11.01
C ALA A 160 7.36 1.84 10.27
N ILE A 161 6.93 0.64 10.64
CA ILE A 161 5.77 -0.06 10.07
C ILE A 161 4.85 -0.58 11.17
N SER A 162 3.58 -0.80 10.86
CA SER A 162 2.70 -1.69 11.63
C SER A 162 2.55 -3.06 10.96
N THR A 163 2.37 -4.11 11.75
CA THR A 163 2.08 -5.47 11.26
C THR A 163 0.59 -5.77 11.22
N HIS A 164 0.15 -6.63 10.28
CA HIS A 164 -1.28 -6.88 10.05
C HIS A 164 -1.99 -7.60 11.22
N PHE A 165 -1.41 -8.70 11.72
CA PHE A 165 -2.12 -9.60 12.66
C PHE A 165 -2.06 -9.16 14.12
N GLU A 166 -1.02 -8.42 14.50
CA GLU A 166 -0.78 -8.05 15.91
C GLU A 166 -1.01 -6.56 16.18
N ASN A 167 -1.19 -5.75 15.14
CA ASN A 167 -1.14 -4.28 15.21
C ASN A 167 0.12 -3.76 15.93
N THR A 168 1.24 -4.47 15.77
CA THR A 168 2.53 -4.14 16.43
C THR A 168 3.33 -3.19 15.55
N VAL A 169 3.85 -2.11 16.14
CA VAL A 169 4.74 -1.14 15.47
C VAL A 169 6.19 -1.53 15.68
N TYR A 170 6.93 -1.64 14.57
CA TYR A 170 8.37 -1.88 14.54
C TYR A 170 9.10 -0.75 13.80
N GLN A 171 10.30 -0.39 14.25
CA GLN A 171 11.19 0.56 13.59
C GLN A 171 12.42 -0.16 13.02
N LEU A 172 12.86 0.24 11.82
CA LEU A 172 14.07 -0.30 11.22
C LEU A 172 15.32 0.30 11.89
N SER A 173 16.13 -0.53 12.55
CA SER A 173 17.38 -0.11 13.20
C SER A 173 18.60 -0.19 12.29
N GLY A 174 18.52 -0.96 11.19
CA GLY A 174 19.64 -1.23 10.27
C GLY A 174 19.32 -0.91 8.81
N THR A 175 20.01 -1.58 7.88
CA THR A 175 19.84 -1.38 6.43
C THR A 175 19.12 -2.53 5.71
N ASN A 176 18.95 -3.67 6.38
CA ASN A 176 18.31 -4.88 5.87
C ASN A 176 16.90 -5.06 6.47
N PRO A 177 15.83 -4.83 5.69
CA PRO A 177 14.45 -4.92 6.16
C PRO A 177 13.96 -6.34 6.43
N ARG A 178 14.79 -7.39 6.29
CA ARG A 178 14.40 -8.76 6.65
C ARG A 178 14.73 -9.16 8.09
N ARG A 179 15.52 -8.36 8.83
CA ARG A 179 16.06 -8.75 10.15
C ARG A 179 16.12 -7.61 11.17
N ASN A 180 16.38 -6.38 10.74
CA ASN A 180 16.72 -5.28 11.64
C ASN A 180 15.49 -4.50 12.15
N TRP A 181 14.44 -5.18 12.58
CA TRP A 181 13.23 -4.56 13.14
C TRP A 181 13.28 -4.58 14.66
N GLN A 182 13.15 -3.40 15.27
CA GLN A 182 13.04 -3.22 16.71
C GLN A 182 11.58 -2.95 17.07
N PHE A 183 11.04 -3.70 18.03
CA PHE A 183 9.71 -3.44 18.59
C PHE A 183 9.67 -2.03 19.22
N ILE A 184 8.59 -1.28 18.96
CA ILE A 184 8.34 0.04 19.56
C ILE A 184 7.15 -0.03 20.52
N LYS A 185 6.01 -0.53 20.05
CA LYS A 185 4.78 -0.66 20.83
C LYS A 185 3.79 -1.59 20.13
N LYS A 186 2.86 -2.16 20.88
CA LYS A 186 1.61 -2.70 20.34
C LYS A 186 0.58 -1.57 20.28
N GLN A 187 -0.15 -1.42 19.18
CA GLN A 187 -1.33 -0.54 19.14
C GLN A 187 -2.51 -1.27 19.82
N PRO A 188 -3.52 -0.55 20.32
CA PRO A 188 -4.75 -1.19 20.77
C PRO A 188 -5.30 -2.11 19.67
N ASN A 189 -5.74 -3.30 20.07
CA ASN A 189 -6.54 -4.16 19.20
C ASN A 189 -7.96 -3.57 19.12
N ASP A 190 -8.12 -2.46 18.39
CA ASP A 190 -9.41 -2.10 17.82
C ASP A 190 -9.73 -3.16 16.75
N ASN A 191 -10.30 -4.27 17.22
CA ASN A 191 -10.82 -5.33 16.36
C ASN A 191 -12.06 -4.86 15.57
N GLN A 192 -12.52 -3.61 15.78
CA GLN A 192 -13.45 -2.86 14.92
C GLN A 192 -12.68 -2.08 13.85
N ILE A 193 -11.87 -2.78 13.04
CA ILE A 193 -11.03 -2.21 11.97
C ILE A 193 -11.89 -1.48 10.90
N ASP A 194 -13.19 -1.72 10.89
CA ASP A 194 -14.16 -1.10 9.98
C ASP A 194 -14.51 0.35 10.37
N THR A 195 -14.26 0.79 11.62
CA THR A 195 -14.48 2.19 12.02
C THR A 195 -13.25 3.06 11.76
N VAL A 196 -13.32 3.91 10.74
CA VAL A 196 -12.27 4.87 10.41
C VAL A 196 -12.21 5.96 11.49
N SER A 197 -11.05 6.20 12.10
CA SER A 197 -10.92 7.07 13.26
C SER A 197 -9.65 7.92 13.29
N THR A 198 -9.71 9.05 14.00
CA THR A 198 -8.59 9.96 14.22
C THR A 198 -8.79 10.74 15.52
N GLY A 199 -7.84 10.65 16.46
CA GLY A 199 -7.99 11.23 17.79
C GLY A 199 -9.22 10.67 18.53
N ASN A 200 -10.13 11.56 18.94
CA ASN A 200 -11.40 11.19 19.58
C ASN A 200 -12.57 11.04 18.58
N TYR A 201 -12.33 11.27 17.29
CA TYR A 201 -13.35 11.24 16.24
C TYR A 201 -13.33 9.92 15.48
N PHE A 202 -14.50 9.40 15.13
CA PHE A 202 -14.64 8.17 14.37
C PHE A 202 -15.91 8.17 13.53
N ILE A 203 -15.88 7.45 12.42
CA ILE A 203 -17.07 7.15 11.62
C ILE A 203 -17.77 5.95 12.26
N HIS A 204 -19.06 6.11 12.53
CA HIS A 204 -19.94 5.02 12.91
C HIS A 204 -20.80 4.64 11.71
N ASP A 205 -20.49 3.49 11.11
CA ASP A 205 -21.35 2.83 10.13
C ASP A 205 -22.64 2.37 10.84
N SER A 206 -23.77 2.88 10.35
CA SER A 206 -25.12 2.51 10.80
C SER A 206 -25.97 1.88 9.69
N GLY A 207 -25.32 1.40 8.61
CA GLY A 207 -25.87 0.63 7.50
C GLY A 207 -26.37 1.46 6.31
N TYR A 208 -26.84 2.70 6.53
CA TYR A 208 -27.43 3.53 5.46
C TYR A 208 -26.93 4.99 5.43
N ASP A 209 -26.54 5.52 6.59
CA ASP A 209 -25.94 6.85 6.76
C ASP A 209 -24.69 6.72 7.64
N ASP A 210 -23.53 7.01 7.08
CA ASP A 210 -22.32 7.18 7.89
C ASP A 210 -22.42 8.45 8.76
N ALA A 211 -22.11 8.27 10.04
CA ALA A 211 -22.17 9.31 11.04
C ALA A 211 -20.77 9.62 11.59
N LEU A 212 -20.37 10.90 11.56
CA LEU A 212 -19.23 11.35 12.36
C LEU A 212 -19.65 11.39 13.83
N CYS A 213 -19.00 10.57 14.62
CA CYS A 213 -19.15 10.52 16.07
C CYS A 213 -17.88 11.05 16.76
N VAL A 214 -18.03 11.52 17.99
CA VAL A 214 -16.92 11.90 18.86
C VAL A 214 -17.06 11.23 20.22
N LYS A 215 -15.94 10.71 20.73
CA LYS A 215 -15.82 10.16 22.07
C LYS A 215 -15.37 11.24 23.04
N ARG A 216 -16.22 11.58 24.01
CA ARG A 216 -15.97 12.58 25.05
C ARG A 216 -15.15 11.99 26.20
N ASP A 217 -14.59 12.84 27.06
CA ASP A 217 -13.73 12.43 28.19
C ASP A 217 -14.47 11.56 29.22
N ASN A 218 -15.77 11.80 29.41
CA ASN A 218 -16.67 10.96 30.21
C ASN A 218 -17.04 9.61 29.53
N LYS A 219 -16.41 9.29 28.39
CA LYS A 219 -16.66 8.14 27.51
C LYS A 219 -18.02 8.15 26.80
N ALA A 220 -18.82 9.21 26.90
CA ALA A 220 -20.02 9.37 26.08
C ALA A 220 -19.64 9.47 24.60
N ILE A 221 -20.56 9.05 23.74
CA ILE A 221 -20.43 9.11 22.28
C ILE A 221 -21.53 10.03 21.77
N ASP A 222 -21.14 11.15 21.16
CA ASP A 222 -22.06 12.08 20.52
C ASP A 222 -22.00 11.88 19.00
N THR A 223 -23.16 11.76 18.35
CA THR A 223 -23.27 11.90 16.89
C THR A 223 -23.25 13.38 16.52
N LEU A 224 -22.25 13.81 15.75
CA LEU A 224 -22.07 15.21 15.35
C LEU A 224 -22.72 15.54 14.02
N ILE A 225 -22.46 14.71 13.00
CA ILE A 225 -22.82 14.94 11.60
C ILE A 225 -23.26 13.61 10.98
N ARG A 226 -24.29 13.64 10.13
CA ARG A 226 -24.66 12.55 9.21
C ARG A 226 -24.34 12.99 7.78
N PHE A 227 -23.68 12.13 7.00
CA PHE A 227 -23.18 12.49 5.68
C PHE A 227 -24.16 12.14 4.56
N THR A 228 -25.26 12.88 4.45
CA THR A 228 -26.36 12.61 3.50
C THR A 228 -26.00 12.69 2.01
N LYS A 229 -24.77 13.09 1.67
CA LYS A 229 -24.22 13.17 0.30
C LYS A 229 -23.14 12.13 0.02
N ALA A 230 -22.68 11.42 1.03
CA ALA A 230 -21.77 10.29 0.88
C ALA A 230 -22.59 8.99 0.91
N ASP A 231 -22.14 7.97 0.19
CA ASP A 231 -22.64 6.63 0.47
C ASP A 231 -21.98 6.09 1.74
N LEU A 232 -20.65 6.13 1.77
CA LEU A 232 -19.79 5.68 2.88
C LEU A 232 -18.57 6.62 3.01
N ILE A 233 -17.93 6.64 4.18
CA ILE A 233 -16.77 7.47 4.54
C ILE A 233 -15.60 6.57 4.93
N TYR A 234 -14.77 6.24 3.93
CA TYR A 234 -13.57 5.41 4.12
C TYR A 234 -12.35 6.16 4.65
N TYR A 235 -12.46 7.47 4.91
CA TYR A 235 -11.34 8.30 5.34
C TYR A 235 -11.77 9.38 6.34
N ILE A 236 -11.02 9.50 7.44
CA ILE A 236 -11.01 10.67 8.32
C ILE A 236 -9.56 11.00 8.75
N GLU A 237 -9.18 12.27 8.73
CA GLU A 237 -7.90 12.78 9.25
C GLU A 237 -8.13 14.08 10.01
N GLN A 238 -7.46 14.23 11.16
CA GLN A 238 -7.41 15.48 11.91
C GLN A 238 -6.11 16.22 11.61
N LYS A 239 -6.21 17.50 11.27
CA LYS A 239 -5.07 18.40 11.18
C LYS A 239 -5.45 19.74 11.81
N ASP A 240 -4.62 20.18 12.76
CA ASP A 240 -4.88 21.39 13.55
C ASP A 240 -6.28 21.31 14.20
N ASN A 241 -7.15 22.29 13.97
CA ASN A 241 -8.53 22.32 14.47
C ASN A 241 -9.57 21.92 13.39
N GLU A 242 -9.15 21.20 12.35
CA GLU A 242 -9.99 20.77 11.22
C GLU A 242 -9.95 19.25 11.05
N LEU A 243 -11.10 18.68 10.71
CA LEU A 243 -11.28 17.30 10.31
C LEU A 243 -11.59 17.25 8.83
N PHE A 244 -11.05 16.24 8.16
CA PHE A 244 -11.17 16.03 6.73
C PHE A 244 -11.70 14.63 6.51
N VAL A 245 -12.88 14.52 5.89
CA VAL A 245 -13.54 13.25 5.62
C VAL A 245 -13.71 13.03 4.13
N ALA A 246 -13.62 11.78 3.67
CA ALA A 246 -13.91 11.42 2.30
C ALA A 246 -14.38 9.97 2.13
N GLY A 247 -15.07 9.75 1.01
CA GLY A 247 -15.50 8.44 0.54
C GLY A 247 -16.31 8.59 -0.76
N PRO A 248 -16.96 7.53 -1.26
CA PRO A 248 -17.90 7.64 -2.38
C PRO A 248 -19.01 8.66 -2.10
N ASP A 249 -19.43 9.40 -3.13
CA ASP A 249 -20.69 10.14 -3.12
C ASP A 249 -21.89 9.17 -3.09
N LYS A 250 -23.12 9.69 -2.92
CA LYS A 250 -24.30 8.82 -2.71
C LYS A 250 -24.64 7.90 -3.90
N ASP A 251 -24.13 8.23 -5.09
CA ASP A 251 -24.28 7.39 -6.29
C ASP A 251 -23.10 6.41 -6.47
N GLY A 252 -22.04 6.50 -5.67
CA GLY A 252 -20.82 5.70 -5.79
C GLY A 252 -19.96 6.03 -7.03
N ARG A 253 -20.23 7.15 -7.72
CA ARG A 253 -19.59 7.51 -8.99
C ARG A 253 -18.41 8.46 -8.78
N ASP A 254 -18.62 9.44 -7.91
CA ASP A 254 -17.67 10.48 -7.59
C ASP A 254 -17.17 10.34 -6.15
N LEU A 255 -16.19 11.14 -5.77
CA LEU A 255 -15.72 11.21 -4.40
C LEU A 255 -16.39 12.38 -3.65
N TYR A 256 -17.07 12.07 -2.56
CA TYR A 256 -17.45 13.04 -1.54
C TYR A 256 -16.21 13.43 -0.71
N PHE A 257 -16.00 14.73 -0.51
CA PHE A 257 -14.98 15.26 0.39
C PHE A 257 -15.54 16.43 1.20
N ALA A 258 -15.36 16.40 2.53
CA ALA A 258 -15.81 17.49 3.39
C ALA A 258 -14.76 17.93 4.42
N VAL A 259 -14.90 19.20 4.81
CA VAL A 259 -14.04 19.90 5.76
C VAL A 259 -14.88 20.33 6.93
N ILE A 260 -14.55 19.86 8.12
CA ILE A 260 -15.32 20.00 9.35
C ILE A 260 -14.48 20.78 10.35
N LYS A 261 -15.08 21.79 10.98
CA LYS A 261 -14.40 22.67 11.95
C LYS A 261 -15.38 23.03 13.05
N LYS A 262 -14.93 22.96 14.31
CA LYS A 262 -15.82 23.12 15.48
C LYS A 262 -17.09 22.27 15.36
N GLU A 263 -16.91 20.99 15.03
CA GLU A 263 -17.99 19.97 14.94
C GLU A 263 -19.08 20.27 13.89
N LYS A 264 -18.82 21.18 12.93
CA LYS A 264 -19.74 21.53 11.84
C LYS A 264 -19.07 21.46 10.48
N ILE A 265 -19.78 20.95 9.47
CA ILE A 265 -19.38 21.03 8.06
C ILE A 265 -19.17 22.51 7.67
N GLN A 266 -17.99 22.83 7.14
CA GLN A 266 -17.65 24.16 6.60
C GLN A 266 -17.69 24.19 5.07
N LYS A 267 -17.28 23.08 4.45
CA LYS A 267 -17.24 22.87 3.01
C LYS A 267 -17.49 21.41 2.67
N GLU A 268 -18.11 21.20 1.53
CA GLU A 268 -18.31 19.90 0.88
C GLU A 268 -17.96 20.06 -0.59
N PHE A 269 -17.47 18.98 -1.19
CA PHE A 269 -17.08 18.91 -2.59
C PHE A 269 -17.47 17.54 -3.14
N THR A 270 -18.00 17.51 -4.36
CA THR A 270 -18.08 16.30 -5.19
C THR A 270 -16.94 16.39 -6.20
N ILE A 271 -16.12 15.35 -6.29
CA ILE A 271 -14.88 15.34 -7.07
C ILE A 271 -14.95 14.17 -8.06
N PRO A 272 -14.81 14.40 -9.38
CA PRO A 272 -14.96 13.34 -10.38
C PRO A 272 -14.10 12.11 -10.12
N GLY A 273 -14.67 10.93 -10.41
CA GLY A 273 -13.96 9.68 -10.52
C GLY A 273 -13.50 9.12 -9.18
N GLY A 274 -14.39 8.36 -8.53
CA GLY A 274 -14.25 7.89 -7.17
C GLY A 274 -13.01 7.04 -6.82
N GLU A 275 -12.97 6.72 -5.53
CA GLU A 275 -12.02 5.89 -4.80
C GLU A 275 -10.60 6.43 -4.48
N LYS A 276 -10.48 6.79 -3.19
CA LYS A 276 -9.28 6.88 -2.32
C LYS A 276 -8.63 8.25 -2.18
N MET A 277 -8.89 8.89 -1.04
CA MET A 277 -8.10 10.00 -0.52
C MET A 277 -6.78 9.49 0.11
N GLN A 278 -5.66 10.20 -0.09
CA GLN A 278 -4.41 9.87 0.62
C GLN A 278 -3.77 11.06 1.34
N LYS A 279 -3.36 10.77 2.57
CA LYS A 279 -2.60 11.60 3.49
C LYS A 279 -1.42 12.33 2.86
N SER A 280 -1.35 13.63 3.13
CA SER A 280 -0.14 14.45 2.94
C SER A 280 0.11 15.26 4.22
N SER A 281 1.19 14.93 4.93
CA SER A 281 1.37 15.32 6.33
C SER A 281 2.12 16.63 6.56
N LEU A 282 2.30 17.47 5.53
CA LEU A 282 3.23 18.63 5.61
C LEU A 282 2.64 19.98 5.17
N VAL A 283 1.82 20.04 4.10
CA VAL A 283 1.32 21.34 3.59
C VAL A 283 -0.14 21.25 3.16
N ASN A 284 -0.43 20.48 2.11
CA ASN A 284 -1.75 20.39 1.50
C ASN A 284 -2.38 19.00 1.74
N ILE A 285 -3.67 18.87 1.45
CA ILE A 285 -4.35 17.58 1.37
C ILE A 285 -4.42 17.17 -0.10
N ILE A 286 -4.08 15.92 -0.41
CA ILE A 286 -4.18 15.36 -1.76
C ILE A 286 -5.34 14.37 -1.79
N ILE A 287 -6.11 14.46 -2.86
CA ILE A 287 -7.29 13.65 -3.12
C ILE A 287 -7.01 12.94 -4.44
N THR A 288 -7.22 11.63 -4.49
CA THR A 288 -6.91 10.78 -5.65
C THR A 288 -8.13 9.94 -6.02
N GLY A 289 -8.15 9.42 -7.25
CA GLY A 289 -9.26 8.63 -7.78
C GLY A 289 -9.07 8.30 -9.25
N SER A 290 -10.11 7.78 -9.89
CA SER A 290 -10.06 7.38 -11.31
C SER A 290 -9.93 8.54 -12.30
N SER A 291 -10.33 9.77 -11.92
CA SER A 291 -10.17 10.99 -12.75
C SER A 291 -8.92 11.83 -12.42
N GLY A 292 -7.92 11.27 -11.75
CA GLY A 292 -6.63 11.93 -11.52
C GLY A 292 -6.33 12.25 -10.06
N ALA A 293 -5.72 13.42 -9.83
CA ALA A 293 -5.36 13.90 -8.49
C ALA A 293 -5.67 15.39 -8.32
N TYR A 294 -6.13 15.73 -7.12
CA TYR A 294 -6.57 17.07 -6.75
C TYR A 294 -5.90 17.49 -5.45
N VAL A 295 -5.72 18.80 -5.26
CA VAL A 295 -5.24 19.40 -4.02
C VAL A 295 -6.36 20.19 -3.36
N TYR A 296 -6.60 19.95 -2.06
CA TYR A 296 -7.37 20.87 -1.24
C TYR A 296 -6.43 21.89 -0.59
N LYS A 297 -6.65 23.17 -0.88
CA LYS A 297 -5.87 24.31 -0.38
C LYS A 297 -6.70 25.59 -0.44
N ASN A 298 -6.55 26.47 0.55
CA ASN A 298 -7.22 27.78 0.61
C ASN A 298 -8.75 27.69 0.37
N ASN A 299 -9.40 26.71 0.99
CA ASN A 299 -10.84 26.43 0.85
C ASN A 299 -11.31 26.09 -0.57
N LYS A 300 -10.42 25.61 -1.44
CA LYS A 300 -10.71 25.15 -2.80
C LYS A 300 -10.08 23.78 -3.06
N VAL A 301 -10.79 22.94 -3.82
CA VAL A 301 -10.22 21.76 -4.48
C VAL A 301 -9.78 22.17 -5.88
N THR A 302 -8.60 21.75 -6.33
CA THR A 302 -8.07 22.09 -7.66
C THR A 302 -7.35 20.87 -8.25
N PRO A 303 -7.57 20.48 -9.52
CA PRO A 303 -6.83 19.39 -10.14
C PRO A 303 -5.33 19.74 -10.24
N ILE A 304 -4.48 18.75 -9.95
CA ILE A 304 -3.02 18.80 -10.10
C ILE A 304 -2.49 17.69 -11.01
N TYR A 305 -3.32 16.69 -11.29
CA TYR A 305 -3.11 15.66 -12.31
C TYR A 305 -4.46 15.39 -12.95
N LYS A 306 -4.46 15.19 -14.27
CA LYS A 306 -5.65 14.96 -15.09
C LYS A 306 -5.36 13.91 -16.14
#